data_AF-A0A951WXH5-F1
#
_entry.id   AF-A0A951WXH5-F1
#
_cell.length_a   1.000
_cell.length_b   1.000
_cell.length_c   1.000
_cell.angle_alpha   90.00
_cell.angle_beta   90.00
_cell.angle_gamma   90.00
#
_symmetry.space_group_name_H-M   'P 1'
#
loop_
_entity.id
_entity.type
_entity.pdbx_description
1 polymer ?
#
loop_
_entity_poly.entity_id
_entity_poly.type
_entity_poly.pdbx_seq_one_letter_code
_entity_poly.pdbx_strand_id
1 'polypeptide(L)'
;MLNILAEAEELLPKLLQDDAIWQSLYVDYHPPFVERLWTPWGSYRINLHRIHPCPRAEALFHPHPWPSAMHVFEGEYEMAVGFGSGMETPPVAALMIARDDFRYEMTHPDCWHYVRPIGRPSLSVMVTG
;
A
#
# COMPACT_ATOMS: atom_id res chain seq x y z
N MET A 1 -8.83 10.73 2.09
CA MET A 1 -8.96 9.31 2.47
C MET A 1 -8.34 8.96 3.81
N LEU A 2 -7.41 9.75 4.37
CA LEU A 2 -6.85 9.49 5.70
C LEU A 2 -7.89 9.33 6.83
N ASN A 3 -9.02 10.04 6.77
CA ASN A 3 -10.13 9.86 7.71
C ASN A 3 -10.75 8.46 7.62
N ILE A 4 -10.95 7.96 6.41
CA ILE A 4 -11.49 6.62 6.15
C ILE A 4 -10.50 5.53 6.62
N LEU A 5 -9.21 5.78 6.44
CA LEU A 5 -8.16 4.90 6.99
C LEU A 5 -8.25 4.85 8.52
N ALA A 6 -8.35 6.00 9.20
CA ALA A 6 -8.48 6.04 10.65
C ALA A 6 -9.73 5.27 11.15
N GLU A 7 -10.88 5.45 10.52
CA GLU A 7 -12.11 4.69 10.82
C GLU A 7 -11.92 3.18 10.64
N ALA A 8 -11.23 2.77 9.56
CA ALA A 8 -10.92 1.36 9.32
C ALA A 8 -9.98 0.78 10.41
N GLU A 9 -8.98 1.55 10.84
CA GLU A 9 -8.02 1.15 11.87
C GLU A 9 -8.67 0.97 13.25
N GLU A 10 -9.63 1.83 13.60
CA GLU A 10 -10.41 1.69 14.85
C GLU A 10 -11.22 0.39 14.88
N LEU A 11 -11.72 -0.06 13.73
CA LEU A 11 -12.49 -1.30 13.61
C LEU A 11 -11.61 -2.55 13.46
N LEU A 12 -10.35 -2.37 13.03
CA LEU A 12 -9.47 -3.47 12.63
C LEU A 12 -9.29 -4.55 13.72
N PRO A 13 -9.10 -4.23 15.02
CA PRO A 13 -9.00 -5.25 16.06
C PRO A 13 -10.20 -6.18 16.15
N LYS A 14 -11.41 -5.67 15.85
CA LYS A 14 -12.64 -6.48 15.82
C LYS A 14 -12.72 -7.29 14.53
N LEU A 15 -12.38 -6.70 13.39
CA LEU A 15 -12.39 -7.40 12.10
C LEU A 15 -11.39 -8.56 12.04
N LEU A 16 -10.24 -8.42 12.72
CA LEU A 16 -9.22 -9.47 12.82
C LEU A 16 -9.65 -10.68 13.66
N GLN A 17 -10.79 -10.63 14.35
CA GLN A 17 -11.34 -11.76 15.10
C GLN A 17 -12.22 -12.67 14.23
N ASP A 18 -12.56 -12.25 13.02
CA ASP A 18 -13.41 -13.00 12.10
C ASP A 18 -12.61 -13.41 10.85
N ASP A 19 -11.91 -14.53 10.92
CA ASP A 19 -11.09 -15.02 9.81
C ASP A 19 -11.89 -15.24 8.51
N ALA A 20 -13.21 -15.46 8.60
CA ALA A 20 -14.04 -15.82 7.46
C ALA A 20 -14.29 -14.65 6.48
N ILE A 21 -14.10 -13.40 6.92
CA ILE A 21 -14.27 -12.22 6.05
C ILE A 21 -13.03 -11.94 5.21
N TRP A 22 -11.88 -12.50 5.59
CA TRP A 22 -10.60 -12.20 4.97
C TRP A 22 -10.31 -13.14 3.80
N GLN A 23 -9.82 -12.56 2.71
CA GLN A 23 -9.25 -13.28 1.59
C GLN A 23 -7.74 -13.04 1.55
N SER A 24 -6.97 -14.07 1.23
CA SER A 24 -5.52 -13.97 1.06
C SER A 24 -5.13 -13.97 -0.41
N LEU A 25 -4.07 -13.24 -0.73
CA LEU A 25 -3.41 -13.29 -2.03
C LEU A 25 -1.90 -13.14 -1.83
N TYR A 26 -1.14 -14.04 -2.44
CA TYR A 26 0.30 -13.90 -2.59
C TYR A 26 0.59 -13.31 -3.98
N VAL A 27 1.25 -12.15 -4.01
CA VAL A 27 1.59 -11.42 -5.23
C VAL A 27 3.07 -11.67 -5.53
N ASP A 28 3.35 -12.46 -6.56
CA ASP A 28 4.70 -12.91 -6.93
C ASP A 28 5.03 -12.75 -8.42
N TYR A 29 4.13 -12.19 -9.22
CA TYR A 29 4.36 -11.97 -10.65
C TYR A 29 5.33 -10.82 -10.95
N HIS A 30 5.58 -9.92 -10.00
CA HIS A 30 6.57 -8.85 -10.11
C HIS A 30 7.02 -8.39 -8.71
N PRO A 31 8.32 -8.11 -8.48
CA PRO A 31 8.78 -7.56 -7.21
C PRO A 31 8.23 -6.15 -6.87
N PRO A 32 8.11 -5.80 -5.58
CA PRO A 32 8.30 -6.67 -4.41
C PRO A 32 7.22 -7.75 -4.31
N PHE A 33 7.59 -8.90 -3.73
CA PHE A 33 6.59 -9.90 -3.35
C PHE A 33 5.72 -9.37 -2.20
N VAL A 34 4.42 -9.63 -2.26
CA VAL A 34 3.47 -9.14 -1.26
C VAL A 34 2.57 -10.28 -0.77
N GLU A 35 2.56 -10.52 0.53
CA GLU A 35 1.48 -11.25 1.19
C GLU A 35 0.39 -10.23 1.51
N ARG A 36 -0.81 -10.43 0.97
CA ARG A 36 -1.94 -9.53 1.17
C ARG A 36 -3.13 -10.28 1.78
N LEU A 37 -3.66 -9.75 2.86
CA LEU A 37 -5.04 -10.01 3.27
C LEU A 37 -5.92 -8.86 2.79
N TRP A 38 -7.16 -9.15 2.42
CA TRP A 38 -8.14 -8.12 2.11
C TRP A 38 -9.56 -8.54 2.51
N THR A 39 -10.40 -7.54 2.78
CA THR A 39 -11.84 -7.72 3.03
C THR A 39 -12.61 -6.52 2.48
N PRO A 40 -13.82 -6.70 1.92
CA PRO A 40 -14.71 -5.59 1.63
C PRO A 40 -15.14 -4.88 2.93
N TRP A 41 -15.30 -3.57 2.86
CA TRP A 41 -15.80 -2.73 3.97
C TRP A 41 -16.55 -1.51 3.43
N GLY A 42 -17.88 -1.60 3.40
CA GLY A 42 -18.73 -0.57 2.78
C GLY A 42 -18.41 -0.43 1.29
N SER A 43 -18.15 0.80 0.84
CA SER A 43 -17.70 1.10 -0.53
C SER A 43 -16.20 0.92 -0.74
N TYR A 44 -15.46 0.52 0.28
CA TYR A 44 -14.00 0.39 0.26
C TYR A 44 -13.55 -1.06 0.43
N ARG A 45 -12.26 -1.28 0.24
CA ARG A 45 -11.53 -2.50 0.59
C ARG A 45 -10.43 -2.17 1.57
N ILE A 46 -10.38 -2.90 2.68
CA ILE A 46 -9.25 -2.89 3.60
C ILE A 46 -8.26 -3.95 3.13
N ASN A 47 -6.98 -3.58 3.06
CA ASN A 47 -5.89 -4.45 2.68
C ASN A 47 -4.83 -4.40 3.77
N LEU A 48 -4.33 -5.56 4.18
CA LEU A 48 -3.18 -5.70 5.06
C LEU A 48 -2.05 -6.25 4.22
N HIS A 49 -0.95 -5.52 4.13
CA HIS A 49 0.20 -5.91 3.34
C HIS A 49 1.35 -6.30 4.26
N ARG A 50 2.01 -7.38 3.90
CA ARG A 50 3.42 -7.61 4.20
C ARG A 50 4.18 -7.58 2.89
N ILE A 51 4.98 -6.54 2.71
CA ILE A 51 5.75 -6.30 1.50
C ILE A 51 7.18 -6.76 1.78
N HIS A 52 7.77 -7.55 0.89
CA HIS A 52 9.11 -8.09 1.06
C HIS A 52 10.17 -7.23 0.34
N PRO A 53 11.42 -7.16 0.84
CA PRO A 53 12.49 -6.44 0.18
C PRO A 53 12.75 -6.95 -1.24
N CYS A 54 13.10 -6.04 -2.15
CA CYS A 54 13.57 -6.36 -3.49
C CYS A 54 14.71 -5.41 -3.94
N PRO A 55 15.43 -5.76 -5.02
CA PRO A 55 16.35 -4.84 -5.69
C PRO A 55 15.63 -3.58 -6.16
N ARG A 56 16.28 -2.42 -6.03
CA ARG A 56 15.69 -1.13 -6.41
C ARG A 56 15.26 -1.06 -7.88
N ALA A 57 16.07 -1.65 -8.77
CA ALA A 57 15.78 -1.69 -10.20
C ALA A 57 14.54 -2.54 -10.54
N GLU A 58 14.05 -3.35 -9.61
CA GLU A 58 12.90 -4.24 -9.78
C GLU A 58 11.65 -3.74 -9.03
N ALA A 59 11.72 -2.63 -8.30
CA ALA A 59 10.57 -2.11 -7.58
C ALA A 59 9.51 -1.59 -8.58
N LEU A 60 8.32 -2.20 -8.56
CA LEU A 60 7.24 -1.87 -9.50
C LEU A 60 6.73 -0.44 -9.30
N PHE A 61 7.05 0.45 -10.24
CA PHE A 61 6.50 1.80 -10.30
C PHE A 61 5.17 1.78 -11.06
N HIS A 62 4.06 2.05 -10.36
CA HIS A 62 2.71 1.86 -10.90
C HIS A 62 1.74 2.96 -10.45
N PRO A 63 0.66 3.22 -11.23
CA PRO A 63 -0.39 4.15 -10.86
C PRO A 63 -1.35 3.54 -9.84
N HIS A 64 -2.05 4.40 -9.08
CA HIS A 64 -3.18 4.03 -8.24
C HIS A 64 -4.49 4.52 -8.86
N PRO A 65 -5.14 3.72 -9.73
CA PRO A 65 -6.34 4.16 -10.46
C PRO A 65 -7.56 4.38 -9.56
N TRP A 66 -7.56 3.81 -8.35
CA TRP A 66 -8.56 4.09 -7.32
C TRP A 66 -7.92 4.90 -6.20
N PRO A 67 -8.65 5.86 -5.62
CA PRO A 67 -8.22 6.54 -4.41
C PRO A 67 -7.80 5.54 -3.33
N SER A 68 -6.72 5.87 -2.63
CA SER A 68 -6.25 5.07 -1.51
C SER A 68 -5.59 5.89 -0.40
N ALA A 69 -5.54 5.29 0.78
CA ALA A 69 -4.75 5.77 1.91
C ALA A 69 -4.05 4.60 2.58
N MET A 70 -2.82 4.83 3.02
CA MET A 70 -1.94 3.80 3.59
C MET A 70 -1.37 4.26 4.93
N HIS A 71 -1.22 3.33 5.85
CA HIS A 71 -0.47 3.48 7.09
C HIS A 71 0.61 2.41 7.15
N VAL A 72 1.88 2.82 7.23
CA VAL A 72 3.00 1.93 7.54
C VAL A 72 3.12 1.88 9.06
N PHE A 73 3.01 0.71 9.66
CA PHE A 73 3.05 0.58 11.12
C PHE A 73 4.18 -0.34 11.61
N GLU A 74 4.81 -1.09 10.71
CA GLU A 74 6.02 -1.84 11.04
C GLU A 74 7.01 -1.87 9.88
N GLY A 75 8.29 -1.68 10.20
CA GLY A 75 9.37 -1.65 9.22
C GLY A 75 9.44 -0.31 8.50
N GLU A 76 10.12 -0.30 7.37
CA GLU A 76 10.29 0.88 6.53
C GLU A 76 10.45 0.48 5.07
N TYR A 77 10.07 1.39 4.18
CA TYR A 77 10.36 1.26 2.77
C TYR A 77 10.83 2.57 2.14
N GLU A 78 11.68 2.43 1.14
CA GLU A 78 11.91 3.48 0.16
C GLU A 78 10.66 3.62 -0.71
N MET A 79 10.17 4.84 -0.84
CA MET A 79 9.06 5.20 -1.70
C MET A 79 9.51 6.24 -2.71
N ALA A 80 9.31 5.95 -4.00
CA ALA A 80 9.32 7.01 -5.01
C ALA A 80 7.89 7.38 -5.36
N VAL A 81 7.68 8.66 -5.66
CA VAL A 81 6.41 9.19 -6.15
C VAL A 81 6.62 9.90 -7.48
N GLY A 82 5.63 9.83 -8.34
CA GLY A 82 5.58 10.54 -9.62
C GLY A 82 4.14 10.88 -9.99
N PHE A 83 3.99 11.67 -11.06
CA PHE A 83 2.67 12.09 -11.55
C PHE A 83 2.63 12.03 -13.07
N GLY A 84 1.65 11.32 -13.62
CA GLY A 84 1.51 11.16 -15.06
C GLY A 84 0.27 10.34 -15.43
N SER A 85 -0.38 10.71 -16.52
CA SER A 85 -1.60 10.08 -17.00
C SER A 85 -1.32 8.76 -17.73
N GLY A 86 -2.23 7.80 -17.59
CA GLY A 86 -2.20 6.55 -18.36
C GLY A 86 -1.19 5.54 -17.82
N MET A 87 -0.54 4.79 -18.71
CA MET A 87 0.36 3.67 -18.37
C MET A 87 1.84 3.96 -18.71
N GLU A 88 2.16 5.15 -19.20
CA GLU A 88 3.54 5.55 -19.44
C GLU A 88 4.17 6.01 -18.12
N THR A 89 5.31 5.42 -17.77
CA THR A 89 5.99 5.71 -16.50
C THR A 89 6.46 7.17 -16.45
N PRO A 90 5.99 7.98 -15.47
CA PRO A 90 6.40 9.37 -15.35
C PRO A 90 7.80 9.50 -14.71
N PRO A 91 8.42 10.69 -14.77
CA PRO A 91 9.60 10.99 -13.98
C PRO A 91 9.33 10.82 -12.47
N VAL A 92 10.34 10.37 -11.74
CA VAL A 92 10.32 10.38 -10.27
C VAL A 92 10.37 11.83 -9.80
N ALA A 93 9.31 12.26 -9.10
CA ALA A 93 9.19 13.60 -8.54
C ALA A 93 9.88 13.71 -7.18
N ALA A 94 9.77 12.67 -6.35
CA ALA A 94 10.43 12.62 -5.06
C ALA A 94 10.76 11.19 -4.63
N LEU A 95 11.75 11.10 -3.75
CA LEU A 95 12.15 9.87 -3.06
C LEU A 95 12.13 10.12 -1.56
N MET A 96 11.55 9.20 -0.80
CA MET A 96 11.49 9.29 0.65
C MET A 96 11.56 7.92 1.31
N ILE A 97 11.83 7.91 2.61
CA ILE A 97 11.69 6.73 3.46
C ILE A 97 10.39 6.88 4.24
N ALA A 98 9.44 5.98 4.00
CA ALA A 98 8.23 5.87 4.80
C ALA A 98 8.49 4.83 5.88
N ARG A 99 8.46 5.28 7.13
CA ARG A 99 8.77 4.51 8.33
C ARG A 99 8.07 5.14 9.51
N ASP A 100 8.07 4.41 10.63
CA ASP A 100 7.31 4.82 11.82
C ASP A 100 5.83 4.98 11.43
N ASP A 101 5.01 5.64 12.23
CA ASP A 101 3.56 5.83 12.11
C ASP A 101 3.12 6.67 10.86
N PHE A 102 3.77 6.43 9.72
CA PHE A 102 3.70 7.21 8.49
C PHE A 102 2.43 6.89 7.71
N ARG A 103 1.64 7.94 7.48
CA ARG A 103 0.37 7.88 6.76
C ARG A 103 0.39 8.79 5.56
N TYR A 104 -0.13 8.29 4.44
CA TYR A 104 -0.27 9.07 3.21
C TYR A 104 -1.49 8.61 2.43
N GLU A 105 -1.88 9.42 1.45
CA GLU A 105 -2.96 9.11 0.53
C GLU A 105 -2.57 9.39 -0.92
N MET A 106 -3.11 8.58 -1.82
CA MET A 106 -3.01 8.72 -3.26
C MET A 106 -4.43 8.81 -3.80
N THR A 107 -4.94 10.03 -3.95
CA THR A 107 -6.35 10.29 -4.27
C THR A 107 -6.61 10.63 -5.73
N HIS A 108 -5.55 10.81 -6.52
CA HIS A 108 -5.64 11.10 -7.95
C HIS A 108 -5.21 9.87 -8.77
N PRO A 109 -5.93 9.47 -9.83
CA PRO A 109 -5.60 8.28 -10.63
C PRO A 109 -4.22 8.35 -11.29
N ASP A 110 -3.73 9.56 -11.56
CA ASP A 110 -2.41 9.83 -12.13
C ASP A 110 -1.29 9.87 -11.09
N CYS A 111 -1.56 9.53 -9.82
CA CYS A 111 -0.52 9.34 -8.81
C CYS A 111 0.18 8.01 -9.03
N TRP A 112 1.51 8.04 -9.13
CA TRP A 112 2.35 6.85 -9.24
C TRP A 112 3.21 6.68 -7.99
N HIS A 113 3.46 5.43 -7.61
CA HIS A 113 4.49 5.13 -6.64
C HIS A 113 5.16 3.77 -6.88
N TYR A 114 6.37 3.60 -6.33
CA TYR A 114 6.83 2.27 -5.94
C TYR A 114 7.09 2.29 -4.45
N VAL A 115 6.99 1.12 -3.83
CA VAL A 115 7.42 0.90 -2.45
C VAL A 115 8.39 -0.26 -2.42
N ARG A 116 9.49 -0.08 -1.68
CA ARG A 116 10.58 -1.06 -1.57
C ARG A 116 11.06 -1.18 -0.14
N PRO A 117 10.65 -2.23 0.60
CA PRO A 117 11.11 -2.47 1.96
C PRO A 117 12.63 -2.57 2.06
N ILE A 118 13.19 -2.05 3.14
CA ILE A 118 14.64 -1.99 3.36
C ILE A 118 15.03 -2.98 4.46
N GLY A 119 15.88 -3.96 4.10
CA GLY A 119 16.46 -4.94 5.03
C GLY A 119 15.51 -6.03 5.52
N ARG A 120 14.24 -5.72 5.78
CA ARG A 120 13.20 -6.66 6.23
C ARG A 120 11.83 -6.32 5.64
N PRO A 121 10.84 -7.23 5.71
CA PRO A 121 9.50 -6.93 5.29
C PRO A 121 8.89 -5.76 6.07
N SER A 122 8.06 -4.96 5.40
CA SER A 122 7.26 -3.90 6.02
C SER A 122 5.79 -4.29 6.10
N LEU A 123 5.09 -3.85 7.14
CA LEU A 123 3.66 -4.04 7.31
C LEU A 123 2.89 -2.73 7.14
N SER A 124 1.79 -2.79 6.41
CA SER A 124 0.92 -1.63 6.20
C SER A 124 -0.55 -1.99 6.12
N VAL A 125 -1.41 -1.08 6.58
CA VAL A 125 -2.85 -1.06 6.26
C VAL A 125 -3.06 -0.15 5.05
N MET A 126 -3.91 -0.55 4.11
CA MET A 126 -4.35 0.28 3.00
C MET A 126 -5.87 0.20 2.85
N VAL A 127 -6.53 1.35 2.76
CA VAL A 127 -7.92 1.45 2.32
C VAL A 127 -7.94 1.96 0.89
N THR A 128 -8.79 1.37 0.04
CA THR A 128 -8.99 1.81 -1.35
C THR A 128 -10.43 1.59 -1.80
N GLY A 129 -10.93 2.44 -2.70
CA GLY A 129 -12.30 2.37 -3.24
C GLY A 129 -12.75 3.70 -3.79
#